data_AF-A0A812IHJ1-F1
#
_entry.id   AF-A0A812IHJ1-F1
#
_cell.length_a   1.000
_cell.length_b   1.000
_cell.length_c   1.000
_cell.angle_alpha   90.00
_cell.angle_beta   90.00
_cell.angle_gamma   90.00
#
_symmetry.space_group_name_H-M   'P 1'
#
loop_
_entity.id
_entity.type
_entity.pdbx_description
1 polymer ?
#
loop_
_entity_poly.entity_id
_entity_poly.type
_entity_poly.pdbx_seq_one_letter_code
_entity_poly.pdbx_strand_id
1 'polypeptide(L)'
;MAGNPQTSACGNASTLGGAQPPFAPRGRAPLAPAKALAMDETRAAGREQRGVPTMDIFVQYERSWSIQDALDQHAALAEQREVLTEIGRNRLRVRQTQLSFGELEVEESLEAARCLSTLDAGDTQKVMQLAGRVRAAVRDLRIAARSKQQEQVIVNKHLTQADVEIEKSRQEMTSMKEVIDDKSLTVALDDSQPAVPKPLDTDGQPLQQRYRYCTNCKVGGHGQRFCEYFLERPDWRVYPNQKWFEDEKGNEYHCPLGKKLVDFADESHFSRIAMYLKGRAWLEEKTKVLELAPGKMPETYILENGAWRGSPPPDLEACDVPWFVKEADRNWGTSVHVVAKPSDCFGLVKPEGVYVVQPHIKDPLLTDDGRKCHIKFYVFLLGFEDGVRWHLYTFQDGYLSISPNKWSPTDLSKDTQVTIIRTERIGGWKAWADAYPKCKAVVAEVIERAVTQGKLEGRLNKLQFEIFSADFIVDTRGDVWLFEFNMSPVLKDPKDAPKVNDADMVRGALSIVAPWSGGSPGLWDFAGEFKGLKPQPKAPPAAKATPPPAPASPSEPVPAS
;
A
#
# COMPACT_ATOMS: atom_id res chain seq x y z
N MET A 1 29.99 21.15 -44.17
CA MET A 1 30.26 19.70 -44.03
C MET A 1 28.97 19.04 -43.58
N ALA A 2 28.61 17.97 -44.27
CA ALA A 2 27.29 17.35 -44.26
C ALA A 2 26.97 16.60 -42.96
N GLY A 3 25.69 16.57 -42.58
CA GLY A 3 25.18 15.75 -41.48
C GLY A 3 23.71 16.06 -41.15
N ASN A 4 22.80 15.53 -41.96
CA ASN A 4 21.37 15.38 -41.66
C ASN A 4 21.21 14.44 -40.43
N PRO A 5 20.13 14.54 -39.62
CA PRO A 5 19.03 13.61 -39.88
C PRO A 5 17.61 14.08 -39.52
N GLN A 6 16.69 13.66 -40.41
CA GLN A 6 15.40 13.00 -40.16
C GLN A 6 14.35 13.71 -39.28
N THR A 7 13.46 14.40 -39.98
CA THR A 7 12.06 14.65 -39.64
C THR A 7 11.25 13.34 -39.62
N SER A 8 10.62 13.04 -38.48
CA SER A 8 9.57 12.02 -38.37
C SER A 8 8.21 12.73 -38.27
N ALA A 9 7.36 12.46 -39.27
CA ALA A 9 5.99 12.93 -39.36
C ALA A 9 5.06 12.00 -38.57
N CYS A 10 4.30 12.55 -37.63
CA CYS A 10 3.16 11.86 -37.04
C CYS A 10 1.89 12.21 -37.84
N GLY A 11 1.33 11.20 -38.49
CA GLY A 11 0.06 11.28 -39.20
C GLY A 11 -1.13 11.26 -38.24
N ASN A 12 -2.14 12.05 -38.59
CA ASN A 12 -3.49 11.98 -38.06
C ASN A 12 -4.25 10.78 -38.64
N ALA A 13 -5.05 10.14 -37.77
CA ALA A 13 -6.46 9.75 -37.96
C ALA A 13 -6.74 8.39 -37.32
N SER A 14 -7.64 8.37 -36.33
CA SER A 14 -8.84 7.52 -36.37
C SER A 14 -9.69 7.74 -35.11
N THR A 15 -10.91 8.21 -35.37
CA THR A 15 -12.13 7.95 -34.59
C THR A 15 -12.23 6.49 -34.18
N LEU A 16 -12.58 6.21 -32.92
CA LEU A 16 -13.42 5.09 -32.48
C LEU A 16 -13.81 5.29 -31.00
N GLY A 17 -15.11 5.15 -30.72
CA GLY A 17 -15.66 5.19 -29.36
C GLY A 17 -15.10 4.05 -28.52
N GLY A 18 -14.53 4.40 -27.36
CA GLY A 18 -14.01 3.45 -26.39
C GLY A 18 -15.02 3.17 -25.29
N ALA A 19 -15.64 1.99 -25.34
CA ALA A 19 -16.20 1.35 -24.16
C ALA A 19 -15.11 1.18 -23.09
N GLN A 20 -15.48 1.29 -21.81
CA GLN A 20 -14.62 0.95 -20.69
C GLN A 20 -14.07 -0.48 -20.86
N PRO A 21 -12.78 -0.75 -20.57
CA PRO A 21 -12.33 -2.12 -20.50
C PRO A 21 -12.97 -2.78 -19.25
N PRO A 22 -13.48 -4.01 -19.37
CA PRO A 22 -13.91 -4.77 -18.20
C PRO A 22 -12.68 -5.09 -17.36
N PHE A 23 -12.80 -4.90 -16.04
CA PHE A 23 -11.86 -5.45 -15.08
C PHE A 23 -11.74 -6.96 -15.32
N ALA A 24 -10.54 -7.42 -15.66
CA ALA A 24 -10.26 -8.84 -15.76
C ALA A 24 -10.47 -9.50 -14.39
N PRO A 25 -11.17 -10.64 -14.30
CA PRO A 25 -11.25 -11.39 -13.06
C PRO A 25 -9.84 -11.85 -12.68
N ARG A 26 -9.44 -11.58 -11.43
CA ARG A 26 -8.20 -12.10 -10.85
C ARG A 26 -8.34 -13.62 -10.68
N GLY A 27 -8.03 -14.35 -11.75
CA GLY A 27 -7.70 -15.76 -11.66
C GLY A 27 -6.54 -15.96 -10.70
N ARG A 28 -6.55 -17.11 -9.99
CA ARG A 28 -5.44 -17.62 -9.16
C ARG A 28 -4.09 -17.21 -9.73
N ALA A 29 -3.24 -16.60 -8.90
CA ALA A 29 -1.89 -16.24 -9.27
C ALA A 29 -1.16 -17.47 -9.82
N PRO A 30 -0.67 -17.45 -11.07
CA PRO A 30 0.33 -18.42 -11.49
C PRO A 30 1.60 -18.15 -10.70
N LEU A 31 2.22 -19.21 -10.18
CA LEU A 31 3.55 -19.20 -9.56
C LEU A 31 4.49 -18.30 -10.40
N ALA A 32 5.02 -17.25 -9.77
CA ALA A 32 5.86 -16.27 -10.43
C ALA A 32 7.14 -16.92 -11.01
N PRO A 33 7.61 -16.51 -12.20
CA PRO A 33 8.86 -17.01 -12.77
C PRO A 33 10.05 -16.44 -11.99
N ALA A 34 10.90 -17.33 -11.48
CA ALA A 34 12.16 -17.00 -10.84
C ALA A 34 13.05 -16.17 -11.77
N LYS A 35 13.48 -14.99 -11.31
CA LYS A 35 14.50 -14.17 -11.97
C LYS A 35 15.84 -14.91 -11.95
N ALA A 36 16.31 -15.32 -13.12
CA ALA A 36 17.65 -15.87 -13.32
C ALA A 36 18.70 -14.75 -13.29
N LEU A 37 19.61 -14.82 -12.31
CA LEU A 37 20.86 -14.06 -12.30
C LEU A 37 21.96 -14.89 -12.95
N ALA A 38 22.73 -14.21 -13.81
CA ALA A 38 23.88 -14.73 -14.52
C ALA A 38 25.01 -15.14 -13.57
N MET A 39 25.51 -16.37 -13.71
CA MET A 39 26.83 -16.78 -13.23
C MET A 39 27.46 -17.78 -14.22
N ASP A 40 28.40 -17.24 -14.98
CA ASP A 40 29.82 -17.61 -15.06
C ASP A 40 30.27 -19.02 -15.53
N GLU A 41 31.22 -18.96 -16.46
CA GLU A 41 31.67 -19.95 -17.44
C GLU A 41 32.72 -20.95 -16.91
N THR A 42 32.45 -21.64 -15.79
CA THR A 42 33.38 -22.69 -15.26
C THR A 42 32.87 -24.13 -15.37
N ARG A 43 31.89 -24.40 -16.24
CA ARG A 43 31.07 -25.64 -16.19
C ARG A 43 31.28 -26.69 -17.28
N ALA A 44 32.48 -26.80 -17.87
CA ALA A 44 32.72 -27.76 -18.96
C ALA A 44 32.97 -29.23 -18.51
N ALA A 45 33.26 -29.50 -17.23
CA ALA A 45 33.52 -30.87 -16.72
C ALA A 45 32.32 -31.53 -15.99
N GLY A 46 31.14 -30.91 -15.97
CA GLY A 46 29.99 -31.33 -15.13
C GLY A 46 28.76 -31.88 -15.87
N ARG A 47 28.87 -32.25 -17.15
CA ARG A 47 27.70 -32.57 -18.00
C ARG A 47 26.91 -33.83 -17.58
N GLU A 48 27.45 -34.72 -16.74
CA GLU A 48 26.72 -35.91 -16.24
C GLU A 48 26.00 -35.71 -14.89
N GLN A 49 26.12 -34.56 -14.21
CA GLN A 49 25.34 -34.27 -12.99
C GLN A 49 23.97 -33.64 -13.26
N ARG A 50 23.42 -33.81 -14.47
CA ARG A 50 22.18 -33.15 -14.94
C ARG A 50 20.86 -33.65 -14.33
N GLY A 51 20.89 -34.55 -13.34
CA GLY A 51 19.67 -35.21 -12.84
C GLY A 51 19.25 -34.91 -11.39
N VAL A 52 20.03 -34.13 -10.64
CA VAL A 52 19.72 -33.92 -9.21
C VAL A 52 18.84 -32.67 -9.03
N PRO A 53 17.61 -32.78 -8.50
CA PRO A 53 16.75 -31.64 -8.25
C PRO A 53 17.42 -30.60 -7.35
N THR A 54 17.28 -29.32 -7.68
CA THR A 54 17.72 -28.20 -6.84
C THR A 54 16.87 -28.14 -5.57
N MET A 55 17.48 -27.82 -4.43
CA MET A 55 16.75 -27.57 -3.17
C MET A 55 16.26 -26.12 -3.04
N ASP A 56 16.28 -25.36 -4.14
CA ASP A 56 15.98 -23.93 -4.18
C ASP A 56 14.46 -23.62 -4.20
N ILE A 57 13.62 -24.63 -4.02
CA ILE A 57 12.16 -24.44 -3.87
C ILE A 57 11.90 -24.04 -2.42
N PHE A 58 11.68 -22.75 -2.18
CA PHE A 58 11.40 -22.23 -0.85
C PHE A 58 10.18 -21.31 -0.83
N VAL A 59 9.06 -21.81 -0.29
CA VAL A 59 7.95 -20.97 0.17
C VAL A 59 8.34 -20.42 1.53
N GLN A 60 8.27 -19.10 1.68
CA GLN A 60 8.46 -18.45 2.97
C GLN A 60 7.12 -18.34 3.69
N TYR A 61 7.14 -18.42 5.01
CA TYR A 61 5.96 -18.06 5.77
C TYR A 61 5.69 -16.55 5.60
N GLU A 62 4.44 -16.26 5.30
CA GLU A 62 3.85 -14.93 5.19
C GLU A 62 2.64 -14.87 6.10
N ARG A 63 2.54 -13.80 6.90
CA ARG A 63 1.40 -13.62 7.82
C ARG A 63 0.07 -13.63 7.06
N SER A 64 -0.88 -14.38 7.60
CA SER A 64 -2.22 -14.51 7.04
C SER A 64 -3.24 -13.66 7.80
N TRP A 65 -4.25 -13.18 7.09
CA TRP A 65 -5.43 -12.52 7.66
C TRP A 65 -6.64 -13.43 7.74
N SER A 66 -6.60 -14.63 7.16
CA SER A 66 -7.72 -15.57 7.06
C SER A 66 -7.31 -16.91 7.67
N ILE A 67 -8.25 -17.56 8.36
CA ILE A 67 -8.02 -18.91 8.90
C ILE A 67 -7.72 -19.89 7.77
N GLN A 68 -8.47 -19.80 6.66
CA GLN A 68 -8.29 -20.69 5.52
C GLN A 68 -6.90 -20.51 4.90
N ASP A 69 -6.49 -19.26 4.65
CA ASP A 69 -5.19 -18.95 4.06
C ASP A 69 -4.04 -19.41 4.98
N ALA A 70 -4.21 -19.30 6.31
CA ALA A 70 -3.23 -19.76 7.29
C ALA A 70 -3.10 -21.30 7.29
N LEU A 71 -4.23 -22.01 7.20
CA LEU A 71 -4.26 -23.48 7.12
C LEU A 71 -3.64 -23.98 5.81
N ASP A 72 -4.01 -23.36 4.68
CA ASP A 72 -3.50 -23.73 3.36
C ASP A 72 -1.99 -23.49 3.27
N GLN A 73 -1.52 -22.35 3.80
CA GLN A 73 -0.09 -22.07 3.87
C GLN A 73 0.65 -23.06 4.79
N HIS A 74 0.08 -23.41 5.93
CA HIS A 74 0.68 -24.41 6.83
C HIS A 74 0.83 -25.77 6.13
N ALA A 75 -0.23 -26.21 5.44
CA ALA A 75 -0.21 -27.45 4.66
C ALA A 75 0.86 -27.41 3.56
N ALA A 76 0.96 -26.30 2.83
CA ALA A 76 1.98 -26.11 1.78
C ALA A 76 3.41 -26.14 2.35
N LEU A 77 3.66 -25.49 3.50
CA LEU A 77 4.96 -25.51 4.16
C LEU A 77 5.32 -26.92 4.66
N ALA A 78 4.35 -27.65 5.21
CA ALA A 78 4.54 -29.04 5.64
C ALA A 78 4.86 -29.97 4.46
N GLU A 79 4.12 -29.86 3.35
CA GLU A 79 4.38 -30.61 2.12
C GLU A 79 5.76 -30.28 1.54
N GLN A 80 6.14 -29.00 1.49
CA GLN A 80 7.47 -28.59 1.02
C GLN A 80 8.59 -29.23 1.85
N ARG A 81 8.43 -29.30 3.18
CA ARG A 81 9.41 -29.94 4.07
C ARG A 81 9.55 -31.44 3.77
N GLU A 82 8.46 -32.13 3.48
CA GLU A 82 8.49 -33.54 3.07
C GLU A 82 9.22 -33.72 1.73
N VAL A 83 8.90 -32.89 0.73
CA VAL A 83 9.59 -32.88 -0.57
C VAL A 83 11.08 -32.60 -0.42
N LEU A 84 11.47 -31.61 0.39
CA LEU A 84 12.88 -31.31 0.68
C LEU A 84 13.59 -32.46 1.39
N THR A 85 12.88 -33.19 2.26
CA THR A 85 13.41 -34.39 2.93
C THR A 85 13.68 -35.50 1.93
N GLU A 86 12.76 -35.73 0.99
CA GLU A 86 12.95 -36.73 -0.07
C GLU A 86 14.09 -36.35 -1.02
N ILE A 87 14.13 -35.11 -1.50
CA ILE A 87 15.22 -34.59 -2.34
C ILE A 87 16.55 -34.74 -1.60
N GLY A 88 16.61 -34.33 -0.33
CA GLY A 88 17.81 -34.44 0.50
C GLY A 88 18.27 -35.88 0.68
N ARG A 89 17.34 -36.81 0.95
CA ARG A 89 17.64 -38.25 1.04
C ARG A 89 18.22 -38.81 -0.26
N ASN A 90 17.63 -38.44 -1.40
CA ASN A 90 18.08 -38.88 -2.72
C ASN A 90 19.47 -38.30 -3.05
N ARG A 91 19.71 -37.03 -2.75
CA ARG A 91 21.03 -36.37 -2.89
C ARG A 91 22.10 -37.06 -2.08
N LEU A 92 21.82 -37.32 -0.81
CA LEU A 92 22.74 -38.03 0.08
C LEU A 92 23.00 -39.47 -0.36
N ARG A 93 21.97 -40.16 -0.87
CA ARG A 93 22.13 -41.50 -1.46
C ARG A 93 23.07 -41.46 -2.66
N VAL A 94 22.90 -40.53 -3.59
CA VAL A 94 23.80 -40.37 -4.74
C VAL A 94 25.24 -40.11 -4.28
N ARG A 95 25.45 -39.22 -3.30
CA ARG A 95 26.78 -38.98 -2.73
C ARG A 95 27.36 -40.19 -2.00
N GLN A 96 26.53 -40.96 -1.31
CA GLN A 96 26.94 -42.21 -0.68
C GLN A 96 27.37 -43.24 -1.73
N THR A 97 26.63 -43.39 -2.83
CA THR A 97 27.01 -44.27 -3.93
C THR A 97 28.33 -43.83 -4.58
N GLN A 98 28.54 -42.53 -4.81
CA GLN A 98 29.81 -42.00 -5.31
C GLN A 98 30.98 -42.28 -4.35
N LEU A 99 30.74 -42.17 -3.04
CA LEU A 99 31.74 -42.52 -2.02
C LEU A 99 32.10 -44.01 -2.11
N SER A 100 31.10 -44.89 -2.17
CA SER A 100 31.32 -46.34 -2.26
C SER A 100 32.03 -46.77 -3.56
N PHE A 101 31.77 -46.11 -4.70
CA PHE A 101 32.57 -46.34 -5.91
C PHE A 101 34.03 -45.90 -5.74
N GLY A 102 34.27 -44.77 -5.06
CA GLY A 102 35.62 -44.34 -4.72
C GLY A 102 36.35 -45.34 -3.81
N GLU A 103 35.64 -45.98 -2.88
CA GLU A 103 36.18 -47.02 -1.99
C GLU A 103 36.59 -48.26 -2.79
N LEU A 104 35.72 -48.74 -3.68
CA LEU A 104 35.99 -49.89 -4.56
C LEU A 104 37.17 -49.65 -5.50
N GLU A 105 37.28 -48.46 -6.12
CA GLU A 105 38.41 -48.14 -7.02
C GLU A 105 39.75 -48.12 -6.27
N VAL A 106 39.76 -47.66 -5.01
CA VAL A 106 40.94 -47.72 -4.14
C VAL A 106 41.30 -49.17 -3.83
N GLU A 107 40.32 -50.00 -3.50
CA GLU A 107 40.53 -51.43 -3.22
C GLU A 107 41.07 -52.17 -4.44
N GLU A 108 40.46 -51.98 -5.62
CA GLU A 108 40.93 -52.57 -6.89
C GLU A 108 42.34 -52.11 -7.24
N SER A 109 42.64 -50.81 -7.07
CA SER A 109 43.97 -50.26 -7.33
C SER A 109 45.04 -50.82 -6.38
N LEU A 110 44.69 -51.04 -5.11
CA LEU A 110 45.57 -51.65 -4.12
C LEU A 110 45.79 -53.14 -4.42
N GLU A 111 44.74 -53.86 -4.81
CA GLU A 111 44.83 -55.27 -5.16
C GLU A 111 45.68 -55.47 -6.42
N ALA A 112 45.50 -54.63 -7.43
CA ALA A 112 46.37 -54.63 -8.62
C ALA A 112 47.84 -54.35 -8.27
N ALA A 113 48.10 -53.48 -7.29
CA ALA A 113 49.46 -53.23 -6.79
C ALA A 113 50.03 -54.42 -5.98
N ARG A 114 49.20 -55.14 -5.23
CA ARG A 114 49.59 -56.35 -4.47
C ARG A 114 49.88 -57.55 -5.36
N CYS A 115 49.13 -57.69 -6.46
CA CYS A 115 49.30 -58.76 -7.45
C CYS A 115 50.50 -58.52 -8.39
N LEU A 116 51.30 -57.48 -8.17
CA LEU A 116 52.50 -57.22 -8.97
C LEU A 116 53.53 -58.33 -8.76
N SER A 117 53.87 -59.06 -9.83
CA SER A 117 54.85 -60.15 -9.76
C SER A 117 56.24 -59.63 -9.40
N THR A 118 57.10 -60.49 -8.86
CA THR A 118 58.49 -60.13 -8.53
C THR A 118 59.31 -59.70 -9.75
N LEU A 119 59.01 -60.26 -10.93
CA LEU A 119 59.61 -59.85 -12.21
C LEU A 119 59.15 -58.45 -12.62
N ASP A 120 57.86 -58.16 -12.48
CA ASP A 120 57.27 -56.85 -12.79
C ASP A 120 57.67 -55.76 -11.80
N ALA A 121 57.99 -56.14 -10.55
CA ALA A 121 58.47 -55.20 -9.53
C ALA A 121 59.83 -54.58 -9.89
N GLY A 122 60.60 -55.22 -10.79
CA GLY A 122 61.82 -54.65 -11.36
C GLY A 122 61.58 -53.55 -12.40
N ASP A 123 60.36 -53.48 -12.96
CA ASP A 123 59.97 -52.44 -13.92
C ASP A 123 59.50 -51.17 -13.18
N THR A 124 60.40 -50.19 -13.13
CA THR A 124 60.14 -48.90 -12.45
C THR A 124 58.93 -48.17 -13.05
N GLN A 125 58.68 -48.27 -14.35
CA GLN A 125 57.54 -47.59 -14.97
C GLN A 125 56.22 -48.22 -14.53
N LYS A 126 56.14 -49.54 -14.52
CA LYS A 126 54.94 -50.28 -14.08
C LYS A 126 54.60 -50.01 -12.62
N VAL A 127 55.62 -50.00 -11.74
CA VAL A 127 55.47 -49.61 -10.33
C VAL A 127 54.97 -48.17 -10.21
N MET A 128 55.56 -47.22 -10.95
CA MET A 128 55.14 -45.82 -10.91
C MET A 128 53.71 -45.62 -11.40
N GLN A 129 53.28 -46.36 -12.43
CA GLN A 129 51.92 -46.31 -12.96
C GLN A 129 50.89 -46.80 -11.93
N LEU A 130 51.14 -47.96 -11.29
CA LEU A 130 50.27 -48.49 -10.26
C LEU A 130 50.19 -47.56 -9.04
N ALA A 131 51.34 -47.04 -8.59
CA ALA A 131 51.37 -46.04 -7.53
C ALA A 131 50.61 -44.76 -7.92
N GLY A 132 50.68 -44.36 -9.19
CA GLY A 132 49.90 -43.27 -9.76
C GLY A 132 48.40 -43.53 -9.69
N ARG A 133 47.95 -44.72 -10.08
CA ARG A 133 46.53 -45.15 -10.02
C ARG A 133 46.01 -45.13 -8.59
N VAL A 134 46.74 -45.71 -7.63
CA VAL A 134 46.38 -45.70 -6.21
C VAL A 134 46.25 -44.26 -5.69
N ARG A 135 47.21 -43.37 -6.00
CA ARG A 135 47.12 -41.96 -5.59
C ARG A 135 45.92 -41.24 -6.17
N ALA A 136 45.59 -41.50 -7.44
CA ALA A 136 44.41 -40.92 -8.09
C ALA A 136 43.12 -41.41 -7.42
N ALA A 137 42.97 -42.73 -7.23
CA ALA A 137 41.80 -43.33 -6.58
C ALA A 137 41.60 -42.77 -5.15
N VAL A 138 42.67 -42.68 -4.35
CA VAL A 138 42.62 -42.12 -2.99
C VAL A 138 42.20 -40.65 -3.00
N ARG A 139 42.70 -39.86 -3.95
CA ARG A 139 42.29 -38.46 -4.10
C ARG A 139 40.81 -38.35 -4.44
N ASP A 140 40.32 -39.17 -5.36
CA ASP A 140 38.93 -39.13 -5.82
C ASP A 140 37.98 -39.58 -4.69
N LEU A 141 38.36 -40.59 -3.90
CA LEU A 141 37.67 -40.97 -2.67
C LEU A 141 37.56 -39.81 -1.68
N ARG A 142 38.66 -39.07 -1.45
CA ARG A 142 38.64 -37.89 -0.56
C ARG A 142 37.70 -36.80 -1.08
N ILE A 143 37.67 -36.58 -2.40
CA ILE A 143 36.75 -35.63 -3.03
C ILE A 143 35.30 -36.08 -2.85
N ALA A 144 35.00 -37.37 -3.04
CA ALA A 144 33.66 -37.94 -2.83
C ALA A 144 33.21 -37.80 -1.37
N ALA A 145 34.08 -38.10 -0.40
CA ALA A 145 33.81 -37.93 1.03
C ALA A 145 33.50 -36.49 1.40
N ARG A 146 34.32 -35.54 0.93
CA ARG A 146 34.09 -34.10 1.14
C ARG A 146 32.78 -33.64 0.50
N SER A 147 32.48 -34.10 -0.72
CA SER A 147 31.25 -33.76 -1.44
C SER A 147 30.01 -34.26 -0.70
N LYS A 148 30.05 -35.49 -0.16
CA LYS A 148 28.98 -36.03 0.70
C LYS A 148 28.78 -35.17 1.95
N GLN A 149 29.85 -34.79 2.63
CA GLN A 149 29.77 -33.94 3.83
C GLN A 149 29.18 -32.56 3.51
N GLN A 150 29.60 -31.93 2.41
CA GLN A 150 29.05 -30.65 1.96
C GLN A 150 27.56 -30.78 1.63
N GLU A 151 27.17 -31.84 0.93
CA GLU A 151 25.78 -32.15 0.62
C GLU A 151 24.94 -32.30 1.89
N GLN A 152 25.45 -33.01 2.90
CA GLN A 152 24.79 -33.16 4.20
C GLN A 152 24.54 -31.82 4.90
N VAL A 153 25.53 -30.92 4.87
CA VAL A 153 25.39 -29.58 5.45
C VAL A 153 24.31 -28.78 4.71
N ILE A 154 24.28 -28.85 3.38
CA ILE A 154 23.25 -28.17 2.56
C ILE A 154 21.87 -28.71 2.89
N VAL A 155 21.68 -30.04 2.85
CA VAL A 155 20.39 -30.68 3.16
C VAL A 155 19.91 -30.29 4.56
N ASN A 156 20.78 -30.39 5.58
CA ASN A 156 20.42 -30.04 6.95
C ASN A 156 20.02 -28.56 7.08
N LYS A 157 20.73 -27.65 6.39
CA LYS A 157 20.40 -26.22 6.38
C LYS A 157 19.00 -25.96 5.83
N HIS A 158 18.67 -26.55 4.67
CA HIS A 158 17.34 -26.36 4.06
C HIS A 158 16.22 -26.96 4.91
N LEU A 159 16.43 -28.14 5.51
CA LEU A 159 15.45 -28.75 6.40
C LEU A 159 15.23 -27.91 7.68
N THR A 160 16.31 -27.43 8.29
CA THR A 160 16.23 -26.53 9.46
C THR A 160 15.46 -25.26 9.12
N GLN A 161 15.71 -24.69 7.93
CA GLN A 161 15.01 -23.49 7.49
C GLN A 161 13.50 -23.76 7.28
N ALA A 162 13.14 -24.90 6.67
CA ALA A 162 11.74 -25.30 6.51
C ALA A 162 11.04 -25.51 7.86
N ASP A 163 11.72 -26.16 8.83
CA ASP A 163 11.20 -26.35 10.19
C ASP A 163 10.93 -25.00 10.88
N VAL A 164 11.82 -24.00 10.69
CA VAL A 164 11.61 -22.64 11.23
C VAL A 164 10.38 -21.97 10.64
N GLU A 165 10.12 -22.08 9.33
CA GLU A 165 8.93 -21.49 8.72
C GLU A 165 7.63 -22.20 9.13
N ILE A 166 7.65 -23.54 9.26
CA ILE A 166 6.51 -24.31 9.79
C ILE A 166 6.19 -23.88 11.23
N GLU A 167 7.21 -23.68 12.06
CA GLU A 167 7.01 -23.27 13.45
C GLU A 167 6.43 -21.85 13.54
N LYS A 168 6.87 -20.91 12.69
CA LYS A 168 6.23 -19.58 12.58
C LYS A 168 4.74 -19.70 12.22
N SER A 169 4.40 -20.54 11.24
CA SER A 169 3.02 -20.80 10.84
C SER A 169 2.18 -21.41 11.98
N ARG A 170 2.73 -22.38 12.73
CA ARG A 170 2.07 -22.97 13.90
C ARG A 170 1.84 -21.94 15.02
N GLN A 171 2.81 -21.07 15.27
CA GLN A 171 2.68 -20.00 16.26
C GLN A 171 1.57 -19.02 15.86
N GLU A 172 1.47 -18.68 14.58
CA GLU A 172 0.39 -17.80 14.12
C GLU A 172 -0.99 -18.45 14.24
N MET A 173 -1.15 -19.73 13.86
CA MET A 173 -2.43 -20.44 14.07
C MET A 173 -2.82 -20.52 15.54
N THR A 174 -1.84 -20.74 16.42
CA THR A 174 -2.05 -20.73 17.88
C THR A 174 -2.52 -19.34 18.33
N SER A 175 -1.86 -18.28 17.87
CA SER A 175 -2.26 -16.90 18.16
C SER A 175 -3.66 -16.60 17.61
N MET A 176 -4.01 -17.06 16.40
CA MET A 176 -5.35 -16.87 15.82
C MET A 176 -6.42 -17.54 16.67
N LYS A 177 -6.16 -18.74 17.17
CA LYS A 177 -7.09 -19.43 18.08
C LYS A 177 -7.30 -18.62 19.37
N GLU A 178 -6.22 -18.14 19.99
CA GLU A 178 -6.30 -17.32 21.21
C GLU A 178 -7.15 -16.05 21.01
N VAL A 179 -7.03 -15.36 19.87
CA VAL A 179 -7.82 -14.15 19.62
C VAL A 179 -9.30 -14.45 19.30
N ILE A 180 -9.60 -15.58 18.66
CA ILE A 180 -10.98 -16.01 18.38
C ILE A 180 -11.71 -16.33 19.68
N ASP A 181 -11.01 -16.93 20.64
CA ASP A 181 -11.54 -17.29 21.95
C ASP A 181 -11.65 -16.08 22.92
N ASP A 182 -11.25 -14.87 22.50
CA ASP A 182 -11.36 -13.65 23.31
C ASP A 182 -12.82 -13.18 23.45
N LYS A 183 -13.37 -13.39 24.64
CA LYS A 183 -14.74 -13.03 25.02
C LYS A 183 -14.95 -11.55 25.29
N SER A 184 -13.89 -10.75 25.34
CA SER A 184 -13.99 -9.28 25.52
C SER A 184 -14.55 -8.57 24.28
N LEU A 185 -14.53 -9.23 23.11
CA LEU A 185 -15.02 -8.66 21.86
C LEU A 185 -16.53 -8.84 21.65
N THR A 186 -17.19 -7.72 21.37
CA THR A 186 -18.61 -7.65 21.01
C THR A 186 -18.80 -7.78 19.50
N VAL A 187 -20.00 -8.18 19.06
CA VAL A 187 -20.38 -8.11 17.65
C VAL A 187 -20.58 -6.65 17.26
N ALA A 188 -20.13 -6.26 16.07
CA ALA A 188 -20.39 -4.94 15.52
C ALA A 188 -21.89 -4.75 15.31
N LEU A 189 -22.41 -3.67 15.88
CA LEU A 189 -23.79 -3.21 15.66
C LEU A 189 -23.78 -2.04 14.68
N ASP A 190 -24.95 -1.71 14.15
CA ASP A 190 -25.12 -0.47 13.40
C ASP A 190 -24.75 0.73 14.28
N ASP A 191 -24.10 1.75 13.70
CA ASP A 191 -23.70 3.00 14.37
C ASP A 191 -24.90 3.74 14.99
N SER A 192 -26.13 3.39 14.60
CA SER A 192 -27.38 3.90 15.17
C SER A 192 -27.79 3.28 16.51
N GLN A 193 -27.25 2.11 16.87
CA GLN A 193 -27.60 1.39 18.09
C GLN A 193 -26.77 1.85 19.28
N PRO A 194 -27.33 1.85 20.51
CA PRO A 194 -26.57 2.16 21.71
C PRO A 194 -25.42 1.15 21.89
N ALA A 195 -24.30 1.61 22.44
CA ALA A 195 -23.15 0.76 22.70
C ALA A 195 -23.54 -0.44 23.59
N VAL A 196 -23.13 -1.65 23.19
CA VAL A 196 -23.33 -2.85 24.00
C VAL A 196 -22.52 -2.71 25.29
N PRO A 197 -23.11 -2.96 26.47
CA PRO A 197 -22.35 -3.03 27.71
C PRO A 197 -21.16 -3.99 27.54
N LYS A 198 -19.99 -3.61 28.05
CA LYS A 198 -18.82 -4.49 28.02
C LYS A 198 -19.15 -5.79 28.76
N PRO A 199 -18.75 -6.96 28.22
CA PRO A 199 -18.88 -8.23 28.92
C PRO A 199 -18.28 -8.14 30.33
N LEU A 200 -18.95 -8.71 31.32
CA LEU A 200 -18.45 -8.76 32.70
C LEU A 200 -17.76 -10.10 32.97
N ASP A 201 -16.77 -10.10 33.83
CA ASP A 201 -16.11 -11.30 34.34
C ASP A 201 -16.93 -11.96 35.47
N THR A 202 -16.37 -13.01 36.09
CA THR A 202 -17.02 -13.74 37.18
C THR A 202 -17.24 -12.90 38.43
N ASP A 203 -16.51 -11.79 38.58
CA ASP A 203 -16.59 -10.85 39.70
C ASP A 203 -17.46 -9.62 39.38
N GLY A 204 -18.11 -9.61 38.21
CA GLY A 204 -18.95 -8.51 37.75
C GLY A 204 -18.18 -7.28 37.27
N GLN A 205 -16.87 -7.36 37.06
CA GLN A 205 -16.05 -6.29 36.50
C GLN A 205 -15.97 -6.40 34.97
N PRO A 206 -15.84 -5.28 34.22
CA PRO A 206 -15.67 -5.35 32.78
C PRO A 206 -14.43 -6.17 32.40
N LEU A 207 -14.60 -7.18 31.54
CA LEU A 207 -13.50 -7.98 31.02
C LEU A 207 -12.45 -7.07 30.38
N GLN A 208 -11.24 -7.10 30.93
CA GLN A 208 -10.12 -6.36 30.37
C GLN A 208 -9.58 -7.09 29.14
N GLN A 209 -9.59 -6.40 28.02
CA GLN A 209 -9.00 -6.89 26.79
C GLN A 209 -7.48 -6.96 26.95
N ARG A 210 -6.90 -8.16 26.74
CA ARG A 210 -5.46 -8.40 26.93
C ARG A 210 -4.60 -7.83 25.81
N TYR A 211 -5.09 -7.89 24.58
CA TYR A 211 -4.38 -7.44 23.38
C TYR A 211 -5.29 -6.58 22.52
N ARG A 212 -4.74 -5.61 21.82
CA ARG A 212 -5.45 -4.89 20.77
C ARG A 212 -5.46 -5.69 19.48
N TYR A 213 -6.52 -5.53 18.71
CA TYR A 213 -6.76 -6.32 17.51
C TYR A 213 -6.85 -5.44 16.27
N CYS A 214 -6.14 -5.85 15.22
CA CYS A 214 -6.30 -5.27 13.90
C CYS A 214 -6.65 -6.31 12.85
N THR A 215 -7.39 -5.91 11.82
CA THR A 215 -7.78 -6.80 10.71
C THR A 215 -7.85 -6.06 9.39
N ASN A 216 -7.51 -6.74 8.30
CA ASN A 216 -7.60 -6.23 6.94
C ASN A 216 -8.85 -6.79 6.28
N CYS A 217 -9.89 -5.98 6.14
CA CYS A 217 -11.15 -6.27 5.45
C CYS A 217 -11.04 -6.15 3.92
N LYS A 218 -9.85 -5.85 3.38
CA LYS A 218 -9.55 -5.73 1.95
C LYS A 218 -10.38 -4.65 1.25
N VAL A 219 -10.74 -3.58 1.97
CA VAL A 219 -11.44 -2.42 1.36
C VAL A 219 -10.50 -1.65 0.42
N GLY A 220 -9.19 -1.82 0.61
CA GLY A 220 -8.14 -1.14 -0.15
C GLY A 220 -7.61 0.08 0.59
N GLY A 221 -6.90 0.97 -0.13
CA GLY A 221 -6.27 2.13 0.46
C GLY A 221 -5.12 1.77 1.42
N HIS A 222 -5.03 2.47 2.55
CA HIS A 222 -3.89 2.35 3.50
C HIS A 222 -4.13 1.40 4.67
N GLY A 223 -5.32 0.80 4.73
CA GLY A 223 -5.77 0.00 5.87
C GLY A 223 -4.83 -1.13 6.25
N GLN A 224 -4.47 -1.98 5.28
CA GLN A 224 -3.50 -3.06 5.48
C GLN A 224 -2.19 -2.55 6.08
N ARG A 225 -1.66 -1.44 5.55
CA ARG A 225 -0.39 -0.88 6.00
C ARG A 225 -0.47 -0.34 7.43
N PHE A 226 -1.60 0.25 7.80
CA PHE A 226 -1.80 0.66 9.20
C PHE A 226 -1.84 -0.55 10.13
N CYS A 227 -2.47 -1.65 9.73
CA CYS A 227 -2.40 -2.90 10.48
C CYS A 227 -0.97 -3.44 10.60
N GLU A 228 -0.17 -3.39 9.52
CA GLU A 228 1.25 -3.80 9.55
C GLU A 228 2.06 -3.01 10.60
N TYR A 229 1.89 -1.69 10.66
CA TYR A 229 2.56 -0.86 11.68
C TYR A 229 2.00 -1.05 13.09
N PHE A 230 0.70 -1.33 13.25
CA PHE A 230 0.16 -1.72 14.54
C PHE A 230 0.79 -3.02 15.04
N LEU A 231 1.00 -3.99 14.16
CA LEU A 231 1.59 -5.29 14.49
C LEU A 231 3.10 -5.26 14.76
N GLU A 232 3.78 -4.13 14.54
CA GLU A 232 5.14 -3.89 15.05
C GLU A 232 5.15 -3.77 16.59
N ARG A 233 3.97 -3.54 17.20
CA ARG A 233 3.81 -3.32 18.64
C ARG A 233 3.53 -4.62 19.38
N PRO A 234 4.09 -4.81 20.59
CA PRO A 234 3.98 -6.07 21.31
C PRO A 234 2.56 -6.42 21.78
N ASP A 235 1.71 -5.41 21.98
CA ASP A 235 0.33 -5.53 22.48
C ASP A 235 -0.73 -5.69 21.38
N TRP A 236 -0.33 -5.71 20.10
CA TRP A 236 -1.25 -5.86 18.96
C TRP A 236 -1.19 -7.26 18.35
N ARG A 237 -2.34 -7.76 17.91
CA ARG A 237 -2.48 -9.07 17.24
C ARG A 237 -3.40 -8.97 16.04
N VAL A 238 -3.19 -9.87 15.07
CA VAL A 238 -4.11 -10.04 13.94
C VAL A 238 -5.40 -10.65 14.46
N TYR A 239 -6.54 -10.09 14.06
CA TYR A 239 -7.82 -10.76 14.19
C TYR A 239 -8.26 -11.28 12.80
N PRO A 240 -8.58 -12.58 12.68
CA PRO A 240 -8.86 -13.18 11.39
C PRO A 240 -10.09 -12.54 10.75
N ASN A 241 -10.07 -12.43 9.42
CA ASN A 241 -11.18 -11.99 8.60
C ASN A 241 -11.90 -13.20 7.97
N GLN A 242 -13.10 -12.94 7.47
CA GLN A 242 -13.90 -13.85 6.66
C GLN A 242 -14.55 -13.08 5.51
N LYS A 243 -14.86 -13.75 4.40
CA LYS A 243 -15.64 -13.16 3.30
C LYS A 243 -16.99 -12.66 3.86
N TRP A 244 -17.33 -11.41 3.55
CA TRP A 244 -18.58 -10.78 3.96
C TRP A 244 -19.59 -10.77 2.82
N PHE A 245 -19.22 -10.20 1.68
CA PHE A 245 -20.01 -10.23 0.45
C PHE A 245 -19.10 -10.03 -0.76
N GLU A 246 -19.67 -10.21 -1.95
CA GLU A 246 -19.05 -9.93 -3.24
C GLU A 246 -19.96 -8.95 -3.97
N ASP A 247 -19.40 -7.89 -4.56
CA ASP A 247 -20.19 -6.96 -5.37
C ASP A 247 -20.47 -7.51 -6.78
N GLU A 248 -21.30 -6.81 -7.55
CA GLU A 248 -21.67 -7.19 -8.92
C GLU A 248 -20.46 -7.25 -9.89
N LYS A 249 -19.33 -6.64 -9.51
CA LYS A 249 -18.08 -6.64 -10.29
C LYS A 249 -17.13 -7.77 -9.88
N GLY A 250 -17.53 -8.61 -8.93
CA GLY A 250 -16.72 -9.71 -8.40
C GLY A 250 -15.67 -9.26 -7.38
N ASN A 251 -15.76 -8.03 -6.84
CA ASN A 251 -14.86 -7.62 -5.76
C ASN A 251 -15.32 -8.24 -4.45
N GLU A 252 -14.42 -8.94 -3.77
CA GLU A 252 -14.68 -9.53 -2.47
C GLU A 252 -14.41 -8.54 -1.35
N TYR A 253 -15.38 -8.39 -0.46
CA TYR A 253 -15.27 -7.61 0.76
C TYR A 253 -15.22 -8.56 1.95
N HIS A 254 -14.31 -8.29 2.88
CA HIS A 254 -14.16 -9.10 4.08
C HIS A 254 -14.67 -8.36 5.31
N CYS A 255 -14.85 -9.09 6.41
CA CYS A 255 -15.13 -8.54 7.73
C CYS A 255 -14.37 -9.36 8.78
N PRO A 256 -14.20 -8.88 10.02
CA PRO A 256 -13.62 -9.69 11.08
C PRO A 256 -14.46 -10.95 11.30
N LEU A 257 -13.83 -12.08 11.63
CA LEU A 257 -14.51 -13.34 11.93
C LEU A 257 -15.62 -13.13 12.96
N GLY A 258 -16.83 -13.58 12.64
CA GLY A 258 -18.01 -13.38 13.48
C GLY A 258 -18.50 -11.93 13.56
N LYS A 259 -18.09 -11.06 12.61
CA LYS A 259 -18.42 -9.63 12.55
C LYS A 259 -18.09 -8.91 13.86
N LYS A 260 -17.00 -9.29 14.52
CA LYS A 260 -16.58 -8.68 15.78
C LYS A 260 -16.14 -7.23 15.57
N LEU A 261 -16.38 -6.40 16.57
CA LEU A 261 -15.87 -5.04 16.66
C LEU A 261 -14.44 -5.08 17.24
N VAL A 262 -13.44 -4.89 16.39
CA VAL A 262 -12.01 -4.88 16.75
C VAL A 262 -11.49 -3.45 16.99
N ASP A 263 -10.29 -3.31 17.54
CA ASP A 263 -9.68 -1.98 17.75
C ASP A 263 -9.47 -1.24 16.43
N PHE A 264 -8.90 -1.91 15.42
CA PHE A 264 -8.70 -1.34 14.09
C PHE A 264 -9.11 -2.29 12.96
N ALA A 265 -9.99 -1.81 12.08
CA ALA A 265 -10.26 -2.40 10.78
C ALA A 265 -10.31 -1.28 9.72
N ASP A 266 -9.90 -1.59 8.50
CA ASP A 266 -10.00 -0.69 7.34
C ASP A 266 -11.45 -0.48 6.87
N GLU A 267 -12.37 -1.37 7.28
CA GLU A 267 -13.81 -1.14 7.26
C GLU A 267 -14.28 -0.52 8.60
N SER A 268 -14.73 0.74 8.54
CA SER A 268 -15.09 1.54 9.73
C SER A 268 -16.29 0.97 10.51
N HIS A 269 -17.13 0.16 9.87
CA HIS A 269 -18.24 -0.52 10.56
C HIS A 269 -17.74 -1.50 11.62
N PHE A 270 -16.62 -2.17 11.40
CA PHE A 270 -16.08 -3.19 12.32
C PHE A 270 -14.92 -2.69 13.19
N SER A 271 -14.66 -1.38 13.19
CA SER A 271 -13.51 -0.76 13.86
C SER A 271 -13.94 0.19 14.98
N ARG A 272 -13.24 0.14 16.13
CA ARG A 272 -13.31 1.19 17.17
C ARG A 272 -12.54 2.46 16.78
N ILE A 273 -11.58 2.31 15.86
CA ILE A 273 -10.77 3.39 15.31
C ILE A 273 -11.05 3.47 13.81
N ALA A 274 -11.95 4.36 13.39
CA ALA A 274 -12.27 4.57 11.99
C ALA A 274 -11.13 5.32 11.25
N MET A 275 -10.71 4.81 10.10
CA MET A 275 -9.64 5.39 9.28
C MET A 275 -10.09 6.56 8.39
N TYR A 276 -11.41 6.79 8.28
CA TYR A 276 -11.96 7.84 7.42
C TYR A 276 -12.82 8.80 8.22
N LEU A 277 -12.62 10.10 7.97
CA LEU A 277 -13.43 11.13 8.59
C LEU A 277 -14.85 11.11 8.03
N LYS A 278 -15.84 11.12 8.91
CA LYS A 278 -17.22 11.38 8.50
C LYS A 278 -17.34 12.85 8.05
N GLY A 279 -17.85 13.06 6.84
CA GLY A 279 -17.94 14.39 6.22
C GLY A 279 -16.72 14.81 5.40
N ARG A 280 -15.73 13.92 5.19
CA ARG A 280 -14.49 14.22 4.41
C ARG A 280 -14.72 14.85 3.03
N ALA A 281 -15.88 14.62 2.40
CA ALA A 281 -16.24 15.23 1.12
C ALA A 281 -16.17 16.78 1.14
N TRP A 282 -16.33 17.42 2.31
CA TRP A 282 -16.15 18.87 2.45
C TRP A 282 -14.71 19.35 2.32
N LEU A 283 -13.74 18.47 2.55
CA LEU A 283 -12.33 18.72 2.31
C LEU A 283 -11.89 18.20 0.94
N GLU A 284 -12.56 17.18 0.41
CA GLU A 284 -12.18 16.51 -0.82
C GLU A 284 -12.70 17.20 -2.09
N GLU A 285 -13.89 17.78 -2.04
CA GLU A 285 -14.54 18.43 -3.19
C GLU A 285 -14.14 19.90 -3.27
N LYS A 286 -13.57 20.32 -4.41
CA LYS A 286 -12.92 21.63 -4.56
C LYS A 286 -13.85 22.82 -4.35
N THR A 287 -15.12 22.70 -4.75
CA THR A 287 -16.17 23.71 -4.53
C THR A 287 -16.45 23.93 -3.04
N LYS A 288 -16.49 22.85 -2.25
CA LYS A 288 -16.70 22.90 -0.80
C LYS A 288 -15.47 23.43 -0.06
N VAL A 289 -14.28 23.08 -0.52
CA VAL A 289 -13.03 23.66 0.03
C VAL A 289 -13.01 25.17 -0.17
N LEU A 290 -13.48 25.68 -1.31
CA LEU A 290 -13.58 27.11 -1.57
C LEU A 290 -14.46 27.84 -0.54
N GLU A 291 -15.57 27.22 -0.12
CA GLU A 291 -16.44 27.76 0.93
C GLU A 291 -15.73 27.81 2.30
N LEU A 292 -14.89 26.82 2.58
CA LEU A 292 -14.17 26.73 3.86
C LEU A 292 -12.90 27.59 3.90
N ALA A 293 -12.30 27.91 2.75
CA ALA A 293 -10.99 28.56 2.62
C ALA A 293 -11.02 29.93 1.91
N PRO A 294 -11.96 30.84 2.23
CA PRO A 294 -12.07 32.14 1.55
C PRO A 294 -10.80 32.97 1.77
N GLY A 295 -10.24 33.48 0.68
CA GLY A 295 -9.01 34.28 0.68
C GLY A 295 -7.74 33.49 0.98
N LYS A 296 -7.81 32.16 1.11
CA LYS A 296 -6.64 31.27 1.29
C LYS A 296 -6.28 30.48 0.05
N MET A 297 -7.22 30.39 -0.89
CA MET A 297 -7.01 29.83 -2.21
C MET A 297 -6.74 30.96 -3.21
N PRO A 298 -6.04 30.68 -4.33
CA PRO A 298 -6.03 31.59 -5.46
C PRO A 298 -7.46 31.91 -5.87
N GLU A 299 -7.66 33.04 -6.55
CA GLU A 299 -8.98 33.41 -7.08
C GLU A 299 -9.58 32.23 -7.86
N THR A 300 -10.83 31.87 -7.56
CA THR A 300 -11.38 30.59 -8.01
C THR A 300 -12.81 30.77 -8.45
N TYR A 301 -13.10 30.27 -9.63
CA TYR A 301 -14.40 30.36 -10.30
C TYR A 301 -14.99 28.97 -10.47
N ILE A 302 -16.32 28.90 -10.51
CA ILE A 302 -17.04 27.64 -10.70
C ILE A 302 -17.69 27.68 -12.07
N LEU A 303 -17.45 26.64 -12.86
CA LEU A 303 -18.18 26.38 -14.10
C LEU A 303 -19.05 25.16 -13.87
N GLU A 304 -20.37 25.36 -13.96
CA GLU A 304 -21.37 24.33 -13.70
C GLU A 304 -22.38 24.33 -14.84
N ASN A 305 -22.66 23.14 -15.36
CA ASN A 305 -23.60 22.94 -16.46
C ASN A 305 -23.31 23.81 -17.71
N GLY A 306 -22.04 23.98 -18.06
CA GLY A 306 -21.62 24.81 -19.19
C GLY A 306 -21.76 26.32 -18.96
N ALA A 307 -22.01 26.78 -17.72
CA ALA A 307 -22.16 28.19 -17.39
C ALA A 307 -21.30 28.59 -16.19
N TRP A 308 -20.84 29.86 -16.17
CA TRP A 308 -20.15 30.41 -15.01
C TRP A 308 -21.13 30.64 -13.85
N ARG A 309 -20.74 30.21 -12.66
CA ARG A 309 -21.34 30.66 -11.41
C ARG A 309 -20.56 31.90 -10.94
N GLY A 310 -21.11 33.08 -11.21
CA GLY A 310 -20.45 34.38 -11.00
C GLY A 310 -19.91 34.97 -12.32
N SER A 311 -18.98 35.90 -12.23
CA SER A 311 -18.40 36.60 -13.39
C SER A 311 -16.88 36.54 -13.32
N PRO A 312 -16.21 35.60 -14.02
CA PRO A 312 -14.76 35.66 -14.16
C PRO A 312 -14.35 36.91 -14.94
N PRO A 313 -13.09 37.36 -14.82
CA PRO A 313 -12.59 38.49 -15.58
C PRO A 313 -12.72 38.17 -17.07
N PRO A 314 -13.13 39.14 -17.90
CA PRO A 314 -13.06 38.99 -19.34
C PRO A 314 -11.60 38.80 -19.77
N ASP A 315 -11.39 38.14 -20.91
CA ASP A 315 -10.05 37.79 -21.42
C ASP A 315 -9.06 38.97 -21.52
N LEU A 316 -9.56 40.20 -21.71
CA LEU A 316 -8.73 41.41 -21.79
C LEU A 316 -8.27 41.92 -20.42
N GLU A 317 -8.98 41.56 -19.36
CA GLU A 317 -8.67 41.94 -17.97
C GLU A 317 -8.00 40.79 -17.20
N ALA A 318 -8.10 39.56 -17.72
CA ALA A 318 -7.44 38.39 -17.16
C ALA A 318 -5.91 38.59 -17.13
N CYS A 319 -5.29 38.17 -16.03
CA CYS A 319 -3.83 38.16 -15.93
C CYS A 319 -3.22 37.22 -16.98
N ASP A 320 -2.07 37.62 -17.53
CA ASP A 320 -1.28 36.82 -18.47
C ASP A 320 -0.53 35.68 -17.75
N VAL A 321 -1.32 34.74 -17.24
CA VAL A 321 -0.88 33.54 -16.51
C VAL A 321 -1.71 32.35 -16.97
N PRO A 322 -1.19 31.12 -16.88
CA PRO A 322 -1.98 29.94 -17.21
C PRO A 322 -3.21 29.80 -16.32
N TRP A 323 -4.30 29.30 -16.87
CA TRP A 323 -5.54 28.99 -16.15
C TRP A 323 -5.72 27.47 -16.07
N PHE A 324 -6.15 27.00 -14.90
CA PHE A 324 -6.37 25.58 -14.64
C PHE A 324 -7.86 25.27 -14.63
N VAL A 325 -8.27 24.27 -15.41
CA VAL A 325 -9.62 23.70 -15.37
C VAL A 325 -9.55 22.34 -14.68
N LYS A 326 -10.28 22.18 -13.57
CA LYS A 326 -10.24 21.00 -12.69
C LYS A 326 -11.66 20.50 -12.45
N GLU A 327 -11.91 19.20 -12.60
CA GLU A 327 -13.18 18.60 -12.15
C GLU A 327 -13.31 18.75 -10.62
N ALA A 328 -14.50 19.12 -10.12
CA ALA A 328 -14.70 19.46 -8.71
C ALA A 328 -14.56 18.26 -7.75
N ASP A 329 -14.93 17.07 -8.20
CA ASP A 329 -15.00 15.82 -7.43
C ASP A 329 -13.83 14.87 -7.69
N ARG A 330 -12.87 15.25 -8.53
CA ARG A 330 -11.69 14.43 -8.84
C ARG A 330 -10.39 15.05 -8.34
N ASN A 331 -9.57 14.22 -7.69
CA ASN A 331 -8.28 14.60 -7.11
C ASN A 331 -7.10 13.92 -7.81
N TRP A 332 -7.08 13.98 -9.14
CA TRP A 332 -6.00 13.41 -9.94
C TRP A 332 -5.42 14.50 -10.85
N GLY A 333 -4.11 14.74 -10.77
CA GLY A 333 -3.44 15.71 -11.64
C GLY A 333 -3.62 15.41 -13.14
N THR A 334 -3.96 14.18 -13.51
CA THR A 334 -4.27 13.77 -14.89
C THR A 334 -5.51 14.44 -15.47
N SER A 335 -6.50 14.84 -14.66
CA SER A 335 -7.71 15.55 -15.11
C SER A 335 -7.58 17.08 -15.09
N VAL A 336 -6.40 17.62 -14.76
CA VAL A 336 -6.15 19.06 -14.83
C VAL A 336 -5.79 19.45 -16.27
N HIS A 337 -6.51 20.42 -16.79
CA HIS A 337 -6.22 21.06 -18.07
C HIS A 337 -5.67 22.47 -17.85
N VAL A 338 -4.85 22.93 -18.79
CA VAL A 338 -4.17 24.22 -18.75
C VAL A 338 -4.55 25.00 -20.00
N VAL A 339 -5.03 26.23 -19.84
CA VAL A 339 -5.41 27.12 -20.94
C VAL A 339 -4.81 28.51 -20.74
N ALA A 340 -4.78 29.31 -21.80
CA ALA A 340 -4.25 30.68 -21.73
C ALA A 340 -5.27 31.64 -21.12
N LYS A 341 -6.55 31.47 -21.45
CA LYS A 341 -7.61 32.44 -21.13
C LYS A 341 -8.83 31.79 -20.48
N PRO A 342 -9.61 32.53 -19.69
CA PRO A 342 -10.87 32.04 -19.13
C PRO A 342 -11.85 31.51 -20.20
N SER A 343 -11.97 32.19 -21.34
CA SER A 343 -12.89 31.79 -22.41
C SER A 343 -12.60 30.40 -23.01
N ASP A 344 -11.33 29.97 -23.01
CA ASP A 344 -10.90 28.68 -23.54
C ASP A 344 -11.43 27.49 -22.69
N CYS A 345 -11.89 27.75 -21.46
CA CYS A 345 -12.35 26.71 -20.54
C CYS A 345 -13.59 25.96 -21.05
N PHE A 346 -14.48 26.64 -21.80
CA PHE A 346 -15.72 26.04 -22.28
C PHE A 346 -15.50 24.87 -23.25
N GLY A 347 -14.37 24.83 -23.95
CA GLY A 347 -14.03 23.73 -24.86
C GLY A 347 -13.60 22.44 -24.14
N LEU A 348 -13.36 22.49 -22.83
CA LEU A 348 -12.80 21.39 -22.03
C LEU A 348 -13.81 20.77 -21.06
N VAL A 349 -14.92 21.45 -20.82
CA VAL A 349 -15.93 21.06 -19.81
C VAL A 349 -17.06 20.27 -20.44
N LYS A 350 -17.59 19.29 -19.71
CA LYS A 350 -18.79 18.55 -20.08
C LYS A 350 -20.06 19.32 -19.70
N PRO A 351 -21.14 19.23 -20.49
CA PRO A 351 -22.39 19.97 -20.23
C PRO A 351 -23.04 19.72 -18.87
N GLU A 352 -22.79 18.58 -18.24
CA GLU A 352 -23.36 18.17 -16.94
C GLU A 352 -22.32 18.14 -15.80
N GLY A 353 -21.10 18.60 -16.08
CA GLY A 353 -20.00 18.57 -15.11
C GLY A 353 -19.94 19.83 -14.24
N VAL A 354 -19.30 19.68 -13.09
CA VAL A 354 -18.92 20.78 -12.19
C VAL A 354 -17.41 20.90 -12.18
N TYR A 355 -16.92 22.09 -12.47
CA TYR A 355 -15.50 22.40 -12.59
C TYR A 355 -15.14 23.60 -11.74
N VAL A 356 -13.91 23.58 -11.26
CA VAL A 356 -13.25 24.69 -10.62
C VAL A 356 -12.18 25.22 -11.58
N VAL A 357 -12.26 26.51 -11.88
CA VAL A 357 -11.34 27.22 -12.77
C VAL A 357 -10.55 28.25 -11.97
N GLN A 358 -9.23 28.23 -12.13
CA GLN A 358 -8.32 29.00 -11.28
C GLN A 358 -7.13 29.51 -12.09
N PRO A 359 -6.85 30.83 -12.13
CA PRO A 359 -5.60 31.34 -12.67
C PRO A 359 -4.42 30.88 -11.81
N HIS A 360 -3.27 30.71 -12.44
CA HIS A 360 -2.03 30.46 -11.74
C HIS A 360 -1.64 31.66 -10.86
N ILE A 361 -0.94 31.40 -9.76
CA ILE A 361 -0.26 32.45 -8.99
C ILE A 361 0.76 33.17 -9.88
N LYS A 362 0.68 34.50 -9.96
CA LYS A 362 1.46 35.31 -10.91
C LYS A 362 2.97 35.17 -10.74
N ASP A 363 3.44 35.21 -9.50
CA ASP A 363 4.86 35.21 -9.17
C ASP A 363 5.16 34.04 -8.23
N PRO A 364 5.13 32.77 -8.70
CA PRO A 364 5.38 31.62 -7.84
C PRO A 364 6.86 31.61 -7.42
N LEU A 365 7.11 31.22 -6.17
CA LEU A 365 8.46 30.98 -5.68
C LEU A 365 9.05 29.77 -6.42
N LEU A 366 10.14 30.00 -7.15
CA LEU A 366 10.83 28.98 -7.92
C LEU A 366 11.97 28.35 -7.10
N THR A 367 12.38 27.15 -7.49
CA THR A 367 13.63 26.53 -7.02
C THR A 367 14.85 27.34 -7.49
N ASP A 368 16.02 27.09 -6.90
CA ASP A 368 17.27 27.81 -7.22
C ASP A 368 17.65 27.72 -8.72
N ASP A 369 17.17 26.70 -9.44
CA ASP A 369 17.36 26.51 -10.89
C ASP A 369 16.20 27.01 -11.77
N GLY A 370 15.23 27.71 -11.18
CA GLY A 370 14.12 28.37 -11.89
C GLY A 370 12.95 27.46 -12.24
N ARG A 371 12.77 26.33 -11.56
CA ARG A 371 11.63 25.42 -11.77
C ARG A 371 10.53 25.70 -10.76
N LYS A 372 9.29 25.47 -11.16
CA LYS A 372 8.15 25.58 -10.25
C LYS A 372 8.08 24.39 -9.31
N CYS A 373 7.69 24.62 -8.06
CA CYS A 373 7.34 23.55 -7.14
C CYS A 373 6.05 23.85 -6.37
N HIS A 374 5.39 22.80 -5.88
CA HIS A 374 4.35 22.91 -4.85
C HIS A 374 4.77 22.09 -3.62
N ILE A 375 4.27 22.49 -2.45
CA ILE A 375 4.45 21.79 -1.17
C ILE A 375 3.34 20.77 -1.01
N LYS A 376 3.71 19.51 -0.79
CA LYS A 376 2.78 18.48 -0.34
C LYS A 376 2.83 18.40 1.19
N PHE A 377 1.89 19.05 1.84
CA PHE A 377 1.85 19.26 3.29
C PHE A 377 0.99 18.21 3.98
N TYR A 378 1.56 17.32 4.79
CA TYR A 378 0.78 16.28 5.45
C TYR A 378 0.07 16.77 6.69
N VAL A 379 -1.19 16.34 6.81
CA VAL A 379 -2.12 16.71 7.86
C VAL A 379 -2.66 15.42 8.48
N PHE A 380 -2.75 15.41 9.81
CA PHE A 380 -3.35 14.33 10.58
C PHE A 380 -4.44 14.91 11.46
N LEU A 381 -5.69 14.49 11.23
CA LEU A 381 -6.85 14.95 11.98
C LEU A 381 -7.44 13.77 12.75
N LEU A 382 -7.65 13.99 14.06
CA LEU A 382 -8.14 12.99 15.00
C LEU A 382 -9.45 13.48 15.64
N GLY A 383 -10.57 12.80 15.38
CA GLY A 383 -11.83 12.98 16.07
C GLY A 383 -11.98 11.99 17.23
N PHE A 384 -12.37 12.48 18.40
CA PHE A 384 -12.49 11.68 19.62
C PHE A 384 -13.85 10.99 19.76
N GLU A 385 -13.90 9.98 20.63
CA GLU A 385 -15.07 9.13 20.90
C GLU A 385 -16.28 9.90 21.45
N ASP A 386 -16.10 11.10 21.98
CA ASP A 386 -17.22 11.96 22.39
C ASP A 386 -17.96 12.59 21.18
N GLY A 387 -17.43 12.41 19.98
CA GLY A 387 -18.00 12.91 18.73
C GLY A 387 -17.94 14.44 18.60
N VAL A 388 -17.24 15.16 19.48
CA VAL A 388 -17.18 16.62 19.45
C VAL A 388 -15.77 17.17 19.53
N ARG A 389 -14.82 16.50 20.18
CA ARG A 389 -13.44 16.97 20.24
C ARG A 389 -12.64 16.50 19.03
N TRP A 390 -11.84 17.41 18.50
CA TRP A 390 -10.97 17.19 17.35
C TRP A 390 -9.58 17.73 17.64
N HIS A 391 -8.55 16.94 17.38
CA HIS A 391 -7.16 17.39 17.42
C HIS A 391 -6.58 17.40 16.01
N LEU A 392 -5.99 18.51 15.63
CA LEU A 392 -5.26 18.66 14.37
C LEU A 392 -3.76 18.62 14.63
N TYR A 393 -3.06 17.86 13.81
CA TYR A 393 -1.61 17.83 13.74
C TYR A 393 -1.14 18.07 12.30
N THR A 394 0.02 18.70 12.18
CA THR A 394 0.67 18.95 10.90
C THR A 394 2.08 18.41 10.93
N PHE A 395 2.52 17.77 9.85
CA PHE A 395 3.85 17.16 9.80
C PHE A 395 4.90 18.24 9.52
N GLN A 396 5.98 18.30 10.31
CA GLN A 396 7.05 19.31 10.15
C GLN A 396 7.96 19.04 8.94
N ASP A 397 7.87 17.85 8.35
CA ASP A 397 8.50 17.49 7.09
C ASP A 397 7.41 17.31 6.00
N GLY A 398 7.81 17.02 4.77
CA GLY A 398 6.90 16.90 3.64
C GLY A 398 7.68 16.70 2.35
N TYR A 399 7.04 17.01 1.23
CA TYR A 399 7.70 16.92 -0.07
C TYR A 399 7.50 18.17 -0.90
N LEU A 400 8.49 18.43 -1.74
CA LEU A 400 8.32 19.27 -2.92
C LEU A 400 7.97 18.39 -4.12
N SER A 401 6.94 18.80 -4.84
CA SER A 401 6.65 18.31 -6.18
C SER A 401 7.18 19.34 -7.17
N ILE A 402 8.31 19.03 -7.82
CA ILE A 402 9.06 19.98 -8.66
C ILE A 402 8.81 19.67 -10.13
N SER A 403 8.54 20.70 -10.94
CA SER A 403 8.39 20.53 -12.38
C SER A 403 9.71 20.03 -12.99
N PRO A 404 9.67 19.17 -14.03
CA PRO A 404 10.87 18.84 -14.80
C PRO A 404 11.41 20.04 -15.60
N ASN A 405 10.58 21.05 -15.88
CA ASN A 405 10.92 22.17 -16.74
C ASN A 405 11.08 23.47 -15.94
N LYS A 406 11.84 24.42 -16.50
CA LYS A 406 11.88 25.80 -15.99
C LYS A 406 10.50 26.43 -16.15
N TRP A 407 10.10 27.21 -15.16
CA TRP A 407 8.79 27.84 -15.19
C TRP A 407 8.75 28.97 -16.21
N SER A 408 7.64 29.05 -16.93
CA SER A 408 7.28 30.18 -17.80
C SER A 408 5.77 30.38 -17.75
N PRO A 409 5.26 31.62 -17.65
CA PRO A 409 3.82 31.88 -17.71
C PRO A 409 3.23 31.63 -19.11
N THR A 410 4.05 31.62 -20.16
CA THR A 410 3.62 31.39 -21.55
C THR A 410 3.68 29.92 -21.98
N ASP A 411 4.28 29.05 -21.17
CA ASP A 411 4.34 27.62 -21.45
C ASP A 411 3.10 26.92 -20.88
N LEU A 412 2.16 26.56 -21.74
CA LEU A 412 0.92 25.87 -21.36
C LEU A 412 1.07 24.35 -21.25
N SER A 413 2.28 23.81 -21.40
CA SER A 413 2.50 22.37 -21.29
C SER A 413 2.19 21.87 -19.88
N LYS A 414 1.59 20.68 -19.83
CA LYS A 414 1.19 20.06 -18.58
C LYS A 414 2.38 19.78 -17.67
N ASP A 415 3.52 19.36 -18.23
CA ASP A 415 4.72 19.04 -17.45
C ASP A 415 5.33 20.28 -16.78
N THR A 416 5.26 21.45 -17.43
CA THR A 416 5.69 22.72 -16.82
C THR A 416 4.68 23.19 -15.78
N GLN A 417 3.38 23.06 -16.06
CA GLN A 417 2.34 23.68 -15.24
C GLN A 417 1.72 22.82 -14.15
N VAL A 418 1.80 21.50 -14.22
CA VAL A 418 1.15 20.59 -13.26
C VAL A 418 2.22 19.72 -12.61
N THR A 419 2.54 20.03 -11.35
CA THR A 419 3.48 19.25 -10.56
C THR A 419 2.71 18.16 -9.81
N ILE A 420 2.96 16.88 -10.10
CA ILE A 420 2.23 15.74 -9.50
C ILE A 420 3.18 14.83 -8.71
N ILE A 421 4.42 14.72 -9.18
CA ILE A 421 5.39 13.76 -8.66
C ILE A 421 6.15 14.40 -7.50
N ARG A 422 6.14 13.74 -6.34
CA ARG A 422 7.02 14.05 -5.21
C ARG A 422 8.46 13.79 -5.60
N THR A 423 9.28 14.82 -5.65
CA THR A 423 10.67 14.76 -6.12
C THR A 423 11.65 14.77 -4.95
N GLU A 424 11.43 15.66 -3.98
CA GLU A 424 12.40 15.94 -2.92
C GLU A 424 11.72 16.09 -1.55
N ARG A 425 12.45 15.77 -0.48
CA ARG A 425 12.05 16.08 0.90
C ARG A 425 12.15 17.58 1.14
N ILE A 426 11.19 18.14 1.87
CA ILE A 426 11.13 19.60 2.04
C ILE A 426 12.16 20.15 3.04
N GLY A 427 12.71 19.32 3.93
CA GLY A 427 13.63 19.78 4.99
C GLY A 427 14.88 20.54 4.50
N GLY A 428 15.30 20.37 3.24
CA GLY A 428 16.41 21.12 2.64
C GLY A 428 16.02 22.43 1.94
N TRP A 429 14.73 22.74 1.84
CA TRP A 429 14.24 23.90 1.11
C TRP A 429 14.28 25.16 1.98
N LYS A 430 15.07 26.16 1.57
CA LYS A 430 15.35 27.38 2.36
C LYS A 430 14.09 28.12 2.82
N ALA A 431 13.04 28.12 2.01
CA ALA A 431 11.78 28.82 2.33
C ALA A 431 10.91 28.05 3.33
N TRP A 432 11.24 26.80 3.66
CA TRP A 432 10.36 25.96 4.48
C TRP A 432 10.13 26.49 5.89
N ALA A 433 11.16 27.05 6.53
CA ALA A 433 11.05 27.59 7.88
C ALA A 433 10.01 28.72 7.99
N ASP A 434 9.83 29.51 6.92
CA ASP A 434 8.83 30.57 6.84
C ASP A 434 7.48 30.07 6.31
N ALA A 435 7.49 29.16 5.33
CA ALA A 435 6.27 28.62 4.73
C ALA A 435 5.50 27.69 5.68
N TYR A 436 6.18 26.85 6.47
CA TYR A 436 5.57 25.88 7.37
C TYR A 436 4.51 26.49 8.32
N PRO A 437 4.83 27.51 9.14
CA PRO A 437 3.84 28.08 10.06
C PRO A 437 2.63 28.69 9.33
N LYS A 438 2.84 29.22 8.11
CA LYS A 438 1.75 29.77 7.29
C LYS A 438 0.85 28.66 6.75
N CYS A 439 1.43 27.57 6.22
CA CYS A 439 0.67 26.39 5.80
C CYS A 439 -0.13 25.79 6.97
N LYS A 440 0.50 25.64 8.14
CA LYS A 440 -0.14 25.17 9.37
C LYS A 440 -1.34 26.04 9.76
N ALA A 441 -1.18 27.37 9.74
CA ALA A 441 -2.24 28.31 10.07
C ALA A 441 -3.42 28.22 9.10
N VAL A 442 -3.17 28.13 7.78
CA VAL A 442 -4.23 27.98 6.77
C VAL A 442 -5.01 26.68 6.98
N VAL A 443 -4.31 25.55 7.18
CA VAL A 443 -4.99 24.27 7.44
C VAL A 443 -5.80 24.33 8.74
N ALA A 444 -5.24 24.88 9.82
CA ALA A 444 -5.95 25.01 11.09
C ALA A 444 -7.26 25.80 10.95
N GLU A 445 -7.22 26.94 10.26
CA GLU A 445 -8.40 27.77 10.02
C GLU A 445 -9.48 27.04 9.21
N VAL A 446 -9.09 26.32 8.15
CA VAL A 446 -10.03 25.58 7.29
C VAL A 446 -10.67 24.41 8.04
N ILE A 447 -9.87 23.65 8.80
CA ILE A 447 -10.36 22.52 9.61
C ILE A 447 -11.26 23.01 10.75
N GLU A 448 -10.89 24.08 11.44
CA GLU A 448 -11.72 24.69 12.48
C GLU A 448 -13.11 25.04 11.95
N ARG A 449 -13.19 25.72 10.79
CA ARG A 449 -14.46 26.05 10.14
C ARG A 449 -15.26 24.79 9.79
N ALA A 450 -14.62 23.79 9.20
CA ALA A 450 -15.29 22.55 8.82
C ALA A 450 -15.87 21.81 10.04
N VAL A 451 -15.13 21.76 11.15
CA VAL A 451 -15.56 21.14 12.41
C VAL A 451 -16.69 21.94 13.08
N THR A 452 -16.50 23.25 13.25
CA THR A 452 -17.44 24.13 13.98
C THR A 452 -18.77 24.30 13.24
N GLN A 453 -18.76 24.26 11.91
CA GLN A 453 -19.98 24.29 11.09
C GLN A 453 -20.65 22.92 10.94
N GLY A 454 -20.11 21.86 11.56
CA GLY A 454 -20.64 20.50 11.48
C GLY A 454 -20.51 19.87 10.09
N LYS A 455 -19.58 20.34 9.26
CA LYS A 455 -19.27 19.75 7.96
C LYS A 455 -18.43 18.48 8.12
N LEU A 456 -17.54 18.48 9.11
CA LEU A 456 -16.91 17.28 9.64
C LEU A 456 -17.68 16.83 10.87
N GLU A 457 -18.09 15.56 10.87
CA GLU A 457 -18.97 15.01 11.89
C GLU A 457 -18.22 14.01 12.77
N GLY A 458 -18.35 14.14 14.08
CA GLY A 458 -17.78 13.15 15.01
C GLY A 458 -18.53 11.82 14.98
N ARG A 459 -17.93 10.78 15.57
CA ARG A 459 -18.56 9.48 15.79
C ARG A 459 -18.63 9.21 17.29
N LEU A 460 -19.82 8.94 17.80
CA LEU A 460 -19.99 8.61 19.23
C LEU A 460 -19.41 7.22 19.51
N ASN A 461 -18.67 7.10 20.61
CA ASN A 461 -18.00 5.87 21.07
C ASN A 461 -17.01 5.27 20.06
N LYS A 462 -16.50 6.08 19.13
CA LYS A 462 -15.58 5.63 18.09
C LYS A 462 -14.56 6.72 17.79
N LEU A 463 -13.28 6.39 17.93
CA LEU A 463 -12.20 7.25 17.49
C LEU A 463 -12.22 7.28 15.96
N GLN A 464 -11.93 8.43 15.35
CA GLN A 464 -11.70 8.47 13.90
C GLN A 464 -10.46 9.29 13.60
N PHE A 465 -9.71 8.90 12.60
CA PHE A 465 -8.56 9.68 12.16
C PHE A 465 -8.41 9.59 10.66
N GLU A 466 -7.68 10.54 10.08
CA GLU A 466 -7.25 10.45 8.69
C GLU A 466 -5.92 11.17 8.49
N ILE A 467 -5.04 10.56 7.69
CA ILE A 467 -3.80 11.17 7.21
C ILE A 467 -4.05 11.61 5.77
N PHE A 468 -4.09 12.91 5.55
CA PHE A 468 -4.30 13.51 4.23
C PHE A 468 -3.19 14.52 3.92
N SER A 469 -3.19 15.10 2.74
CA SER A 469 -2.30 16.23 2.45
C SER A 469 -3.05 17.44 1.96
N ALA A 470 -2.49 18.61 2.20
CA ALA A 470 -2.86 19.87 1.59
C ALA A 470 -1.76 20.27 0.60
N ASP A 471 -2.14 20.66 -0.60
CA ASP A 471 -1.18 21.08 -1.62
C ASP A 471 -1.13 22.61 -1.65
N PHE A 472 0.07 23.17 -1.43
CA PHE A 472 0.30 24.61 -1.38
C PHE A 472 1.29 25.06 -2.44
N ILE A 473 1.12 26.28 -2.94
CA ILE A 473 2.18 27.01 -3.65
C ILE A 473 2.58 28.23 -2.82
N VAL A 474 3.85 28.60 -2.89
CA VAL A 474 4.38 29.81 -2.24
C VAL A 474 4.65 30.82 -3.34
N ASP A 475 4.33 32.09 -3.11
CA ASP A 475 4.67 33.18 -4.02
C ASP A 475 6.00 33.85 -3.63
N THR A 476 6.50 34.75 -4.48
CA THR A 476 7.76 35.47 -4.23
C THR A 476 7.75 36.40 -3.02
N ARG A 477 6.57 36.69 -2.45
CA ARG A 477 6.40 37.46 -1.20
C ARG A 477 6.38 36.55 0.03
N GLY A 478 6.42 35.23 -0.17
CA GLY A 478 6.32 34.24 0.88
C GLY A 478 4.88 33.95 1.31
N ASP A 479 3.87 34.42 0.58
CA ASP A 479 2.48 34.06 0.86
C ASP A 479 2.22 32.62 0.38
N VAL A 480 1.44 31.87 1.17
CA VAL A 480 1.08 30.49 0.85
C VAL A 480 -0.36 30.41 0.37
N TRP A 481 -0.58 29.66 -0.70
CA TRP A 481 -1.87 29.54 -1.37
C TRP A 481 -2.29 28.07 -1.42
N LEU A 482 -3.44 27.75 -0.83
CA LEU A 482 -4.00 26.40 -0.81
C LEU A 482 -4.63 26.07 -2.18
N PHE A 483 -4.32 24.89 -2.73
CA PHE A 483 -4.91 24.41 -3.97
C PHE A 483 -6.02 23.38 -3.74
N GLU A 484 -5.75 22.37 -2.93
CA GLU A 484 -6.67 21.27 -2.65
C GLU A 484 -6.23 20.48 -1.42
N PHE A 485 -7.16 19.70 -0.85
CA PHE A 485 -6.81 18.57 0.01
C PHE A 485 -6.89 17.26 -0.77
N ASN A 486 -5.89 16.42 -0.55
CA ASN A 486 -5.82 15.07 -1.05
C ASN A 486 -6.07 14.12 0.12
N MET A 487 -7.33 13.66 0.25
CA MET A 487 -7.78 12.85 1.39
C MET A 487 -7.21 11.42 1.40
N SER A 488 -6.81 10.89 0.24
CA SER A 488 -6.19 9.57 0.12
C SER A 488 -4.81 9.67 -0.55
N PRO A 489 -3.84 10.39 0.05
CA PRO A 489 -2.54 10.59 -0.59
C PRO A 489 -1.83 9.25 -0.71
N VAL A 490 -1.09 9.01 -1.81
CA VAL A 490 -0.26 7.80 -1.89
C VAL A 490 0.79 7.85 -0.78
N LEU A 491 0.73 6.90 0.14
CA LEU A 491 1.77 6.68 1.14
C LEU A 491 2.77 5.68 0.55
N LYS A 492 4.07 5.93 0.64
CA LYS A 492 5.14 5.05 0.13
C LYS A 492 5.76 4.25 1.27
N ASP A 493 6.01 2.97 1.05
CA ASP A 493 6.72 2.11 2.01
C ASP A 493 8.24 2.19 1.79
N PRO A 494 9.09 2.00 2.83
CA PRO A 494 10.54 1.94 2.67
C PRO A 494 10.99 0.83 1.72
N LYS A 495 10.23 -0.27 1.59
CA LYS A 495 10.52 -1.34 0.63
C LYS A 495 10.35 -0.87 -0.81
N ASP A 496 9.33 -0.04 -1.07
CA ASP A 496 9.00 0.46 -2.41
C ASP A 496 9.86 1.68 -2.79
N ALA A 497 10.12 2.56 -1.81
CA ALA A 497 10.84 3.81 -2.02
C ALA A 497 11.76 4.13 -0.83
N PRO A 498 12.93 3.47 -0.73
CA PRO A 498 13.81 3.55 0.45
C PRO A 498 14.19 4.98 0.88
N LYS A 499 14.30 5.91 -0.07
CA LYS A 499 14.70 7.31 0.18
C LYS A 499 13.52 8.27 0.40
N VAL A 500 12.34 7.94 -0.09
CA VAL A 500 11.17 8.84 -0.16
C VAL A 500 9.95 8.03 0.25
N ASN A 501 9.85 7.74 1.55
CA ASN A 501 8.79 6.92 2.14
C ASN A 501 8.09 7.63 3.30
N ASP A 502 6.92 7.14 3.68
CA ASP A 502 6.04 7.81 4.64
C ASP A 502 5.97 7.04 5.97
N ALA A 503 6.86 6.07 6.21
CA ALA A 503 6.74 5.14 7.33
C ALA A 503 6.82 5.84 8.69
N ASP A 504 7.80 6.72 8.89
CA ASP A 504 7.99 7.41 10.17
C ASP A 504 6.83 8.37 10.47
N MET A 505 6.29 9.02 9.43
CA MET A 505 5.10 9.84 9.52
C MET A 505 3.89 8.99 9.95
N VAL A 506 3.67 7.83 9.31
CA VAL A 506 2.54 6.96 9.67
C VAL A 506 2.70 6.39 11.08
N ARG A 507 3.89 5.89 11.45
CA ARG A 507 4.17 5.41 12.82
C ARG A 507 3.93 6.48 13.88
N GLY A 508 4.33 7.72 13.58
CA GLY A 508 4.08 8.88 14.44
C GLY A 508 2.59 9.13 14.66
N ALA A 509 1.81 9.15 13.56
CA ALA A 509 0.37 9.35 13.61
C ALA A 509 -0.32 8.24 14.41
N LEU A 510 0.01 6.98 14.12
CA LEU A 510 -0.57 5.84 14.84
C LEU A 510 -0.16 5.81 16.32
N SER A 511 0.99 6.38 16.69
CA SER A 511 1.39 6.52 18.10
C SER A 511 0.58 7.59 18.84
N ILE A 512 0.04 8.58 18.12
CA ILE A 512 -0.93 9.54 18.65
C ILE A 512 -2.32 8.89 18.76
N VAL A 513 -2.77 8.17 17.72
CA VAL A 513 -4.06 7.46 17.68
C VAL A 513 -4.18 6.46 18.83
N ALA A 514 -3.15 5.64 19.02
CA ALA A 514 -3.12 4.58 20.01
C ALA A 514 -1.76 4.60 20.74
N PRO A 515 -1.60 5.42 21.78
CA PRO A 515 -0.34 5.51 22.52
C PRO A 515 0.10 4.17 23.14
N TRP A 516 1.41 3.98 23.26
CA TRP A 516 2.06 2.80 23.86
C TRP A 516 3.48 3.13 24.38
N SER A 517 4.04 2.28 25.26
CA SER A 517 5.38 2.52 25.87
C SER A 517 6.51 2.28 24.86
N GLY A 518 6.88 3.32 24.12
CA GLY A 518 7.86 3.25 23.03
C GLY A 518 7.39 3.97 21.77
N GLY A 519 6.11 4.33 21.71
CA GLY A 519 5.59 5.20 20.67
C GLY A 519 6.16 6.61 20.78
N SER A 520 6.34 7.25 19.64
CA SER A 520 6.70 8.67 19.54
C SER A 520 5.77 9.32 18.52
N PRO A 521 5.30 10.56 18.75
CA PRO A 521 4.59 11.32 17.74
C PRO A 521 5.49 11.69 16.55
N GLY A 522 6.81 11.48 16.63
CA GLY A 522 7.73 11.80 15.55
C GLY A 522 7.76 13.30 15.27
N LEU A 523 7.59 13.68 14.00
CA LEU A 523 7.56 15.07 13.54
C LEU A 523 6.14 15.65 13.42
N TRP A 524 5.14 15.02 14.05
CA TRP A 524 3.80 15.60 14.13
C TRP A 524 3.76 16.72 15.16
N ASP A 525 3.46 17.92 14.68
CA ASP A 525 3.28 19.11 15.51
C ASP A 525 1.79 19.36 15.74
N PHE A 526 1.41 19.62 16.99
CA PHE A 526 0.04 19.93 17.36
C PHE A 526 -0.35 21.32 16.82
N ALA A 527 -1.43 21.37 16.05
CA ALA A 527 -1.89 22.59 15.38
C ALA A 527 -3.16 23.20 15.97
N GLY A 528 -3.95 22.43 16.71
CA GLY A 528 -5.11 22.96 17.42
C GLY A 528 -6.05 21.88 17.94
N GLU A 529 -6.88 22.28 18.89
CA GLU A 529 -8.06 21.55 19.35
C GLU A 529 -9.32 22.30 18.93
N PHE A 530 -10.27 21.60 18.32
CA PHE A 530 -11.52 22.17 17.85
C PHE A 530 -12.71 21.41 18.43
N LYS A 531 -13.82 22.12 18.62
CA LYS A 531 -15.07 21.56 19.12
C LYS A 531 -16.13 21.58 18.03
N GLY A 532 -16.51 20.40 17.56
CA GLY A 532 -17.56 20.21 16.56
C GLY A 532 -18.96 20.18 17.15
N LEU A 533 -19.94 20.07 16.26
CA LEU A 533 -21.33 19.88 16.64
C LEU A 533 -21.54 18.44 17.15
N LYS A 534 -22.40 18.28 18.16
CA LYS A 534 -22.77 16.96 18.67
C LYS A 534 -23.41 16.15 17.55
N PRO A 535 -22.98 14.90 17.29
CA PRO A 535 -23.57 14.07 16.25
C PRO A 535 -25.07 13.94 16.49
N GLN A 536 -25.88 14.34 15.51
CA GLN A 536 -27.32 14.11 15.58
C GLN A 536 -27.58 12.63 15.30
N PRO A 537 -28.36 11.93 16.13
CA PRO A 537 -28.81 10.58 15.82
C PRO A 537 -29.46 10.62 14.43
N LYS A 538 -29.06 9.71 13.54
CA LYS A 538 -29.72 9.58 12.25
C LYS A 538 -31.19 9.35 12.55
N ALA A 539 -32.06 10.23 12.04
CA ALA A 539 -33.50 10.03 12.18
C ALA A 539 -33.82 8.58 11.74
N PRO A 540 -34.64 7.83 12.49
CA PRO A 540 -35.03 6.50 12.09
C PRO A 540 -35.43 6.55 10.62
N PRO A 541 -34.97 5.60 9.77
CA PRO A 541 -35.34 5.60 8.36
C PRO A 541 -36.85 5.78 8.30
N ALA A 542 -37.29 6.90 7.72
CA ALA A 542 -38.71 7.21 7.64
C ALA A 542 -39.37 5.94 7.09
N ALA A 543 -40.25 5.33 7.90
CA ALA A 543 -40.84 4.04 7.58
C ALA A 543 -41.26 4.13 6.12
N LYS A 544 -40.63 3.32 5.25
CA LYS A 544 -40.83 3.41 3.79
C LYS A 544 -42.33 3.49 3.61
N ALA A 545 -42.83 4.66 3.23
CA ALA A 545 -44.27 4.87 3.12
C ALA A 545 -44.75 3.73 2.26
N THR A 546 -45.63 2.89 2.80
CA THR A 546 -46.16 1.73 2.08
C THR A 546 -46.55 2.27 0.72
N PRO A 547 -45.93 1.79 -0.38
CA PRO A 547 -46.26 2.32 -1.69
C PRO A 547 -47.79 2.28 -1.80
N PRO A 548 -48.43 3.40 -2.22
CA PRO A 548 -49.88 3.43 -2.31
C PRO A 548 -50.32 2.18 -3.07
N PRO A 549 -51.40 1.51 -2.61
CA PRO A 549 -51.86 0.26 -3.22
C PRO A 549 -51.90 0.47 -4.74
N ALA A 550 -51.22 -0.42 -5.47
CA ALA A 550 -51.18 -0.34 -6.92
C ALA A 550 -52.62 -0.15 -7.43
N PRO A 551 -52.87 0.81 -8.34
CA PRO A 551 -54.20 1.00 -8.89
C PRO A 551 -54.70 -0.35 -9.38
N ALA A 552 -55.91 -0.73 -8.94
CA ALA A 552 -56.50 -2.01 -9.26
C ALA A 552 -56.39 -2.24 -10.77
N SER A 553 -55.75 -3.35 -11.15
CA SER A 553 -55.63 -3.74 -12.56
C SER A 553 -57.02 -3.68 -13.18
N PRO A 554 -57.19 -3.02 -14.35
CA PRO A 554 -58.48 -2.99 -15.01
C PRO A 554 -58.93 -4.43 -15.22
N SER A 555 -60.11 -4.76 -14.70
CA SER A 555 -60.73 -6.08 -14.84
C SER A 555 -60.74 -6.48 -16.31
N GLU A 556 -60.18 -7.66 -16.61
CA GLU A 556 -60.25 -8.24 -17.95
C GLU A 556 -61.72 -8.27 -18.42
N PRO A 557 -62.00 -7.85 -19.66
CA PRO A 557 -63.34 -7.92 -20.19
C PRO A 557 -63.79 -9.38 -20.25
N VAL A 558 -64.90 -9.67 -19.57
CA VAL A 558 -65.59 -10.96 -19.64
C VAL A 558 -65.95 -11.24 -21.10
N PRO A 559 -65.58 -12.40 -21.67
CA PRO A 559 -65.95 -12.75 -23.03
C PRO A 559 -67.46 -12.94 -23.12
N ALA A 560 -68.08 -12.23 -24.07
CA ALA A 560 -69.51 -12.35 -24.37
C ALA A 560 -69.80 -13.73 -24.97
N SER A 561 -70.80 -14.43 -24.41
CA SER A 561 -71.40 -15.66 -24.90
C SER A 561 -72.46 -15.40 -25.97
#